data_AF-A0A2S9K8B4-F1
#
_entry.id   AF-A0A2S9K8B4-F1
#
_cell.length_a   1.000
_cell.length_b   1.000
_cell.length_c   1.000
_cell.angle_alpha   90.00
_cell.angle_beta   90.00
_cell.angle_gamma   90.00
#
_symmetry.space_group_name_H-M   'P 1'
#
loop_
_entity.id
_entity.type
_entity.pdbx_description
1 polymer ?
#
loop_
_entity_poly.entity_id
_entity_poly.type
_entity_poly.pdbx_seq_one_letter_code
_entity_poly.pdbx_strand_id
1 'polypeptide(L)'
;MVQNLGLIVLSFVLSRLSYECHEWVTPYVAYTQGVDLLFLPAGVKLVMIMVAGWRGAVGCTLSLLSLSTRFWPGLEPIWLLLYAVLSVGMTWLVVNTMLRYRALGPALEGLSFWDLVQIDMLNTLLHGIAVNSYFWALGLRSSESFWPAALAMSFGDFLGTGVIMLLVLLTARIIAPVRT
;
A
#
# COMPACT_ATOMS: atom_id res chain seq x y z
N MET A 1 -12.62 -3.09 22.04
CA MET A 1 -13.34 -2.25 21.06
C MET A 1 -12.59 -0.94 20.76
N VAL A 2 -12.26 -0.13 21.78
CA VAL A 2 -11.53 1.16 21.61
C VAL A 2 -10.18 1.02 20.89
N GLN A 3 -9.37 0.02 21.26
CA GLN A 3 -8.07 -0.22 20.61
C GLN A 3 -8.18 -0.54 19.10
N ASN A 4 -9.24 -1.25 18.68
CA ASN A 4 -9.47 -1.57 17.27
C ASN A 4 -9.77 -0.29 16.48
N LEU A 5 -10.63 0.57 17.04
CA LEU A 5 -10.98 1.84 16.43
C LEU A 5 -9.77 2.77 16.32
N GLY A 6 -8.95 2.83 17.37
CA GLY A 6 -7.70 3.62 17.37
C GLY A 6 -6.75 3.21 16.24
N LEU A 7 -6.58 1.90 16.00
CA LEU A 7 -5.74 1.41 14.90
C LEU A 7 -6.34 1.73 13.52
N ILE A 8 -7.66 1.61 13.35
CA ILE A 8 -8.33 1.99 12.09
C ILE A 8 -8.14 3.48 11.80
N VAL A 9 -8.37 4.34 12.79
CA VAL A 9 -8.21 5.80 12.65
C VAL A 9 -6.75 6.16 12.36
N LEU A 10 -5.81 5.56 13.08
CA LEU A 10 -4.38 5.78 12.84
C LEU A 10 -3.98 5.41 11.41
N SER A 11 -4.39 4.22 10.95
CA SER A 11 -4.08 3.77 9.59
C SER A 11 -4.76 4.62 8.52
N PHE A 12 -5.99 5.09 8.77
CA PHE A 12 -6.67 6.06 7.90
C PHE A 12 -5.86 7.36 7.79
N VAL A 13 -5.48 7.96 8.92
CA VAL A 13 -4.77 9.24 8.96
C VAL A 13 -3.39 9.11 8.31
N LEU A 14 -2.59 8.11 8.70
CA LEU A 14 -1.25 7.92 8.14
C LEU A 14 -1.30 7.62 6.65
N SER A 15 -2.25 6.78 6.20
CA SER A 15 -2.42 6.52 4.78
C SER A 15 -2.86 7.78 4.04
N ARG A 16 -3.77 8.57 4.59
CA ARG A 16 -4.22 9.79 3.91
C ARG A 16 -3.10 10.81 3.82
N LEU A 17 -2.35 11.02 4.89
CA LEU A 17 -1.17 11.89 4.88
C LEU A 17 -0.13 11.42 3.87
N SER A 18 0.08 10.11 3.71
CA SER A 18 1.04 9.63 2.71
C SER A 18 0.59 9.95 1.29
N TYR A 19 -0.71 9.91 0.97
CA TYR A 19 -1.23 10.39 -0.32
C TYR A 19 -1.00 11.89 -0.51
N GLU A 20 -1.35 12.72 0.48
CA GLU A 20 -1.21 14.17 0.35
C GLU A 20 0.27 14.58 0.23
N CYS A 21 1.19 13.94 0.97
CA CYS A 21 2.63 14.15 0.79
C CYS A 21 3.14 13.63 -0.56
N HIS A 22 2.56 12.53 -1.05
CA HIS A 22 2.93 11.93 -2.33
C HIS A 22 2.58 12.83 -3.52
N GLU A 23 1.51 13.63 -3.42
CA GLU A 23 1.16 14.63 -4.45
C GLU A 23 2.31 15.63 -4.74
N TRP A 24 3.21 15.88 -3.78
CA TRP A 24 4.39 16.73 -4.01
C TRP A 24 5.45 16.06 -4.90
N VAL A 25 5.47 14.74 -4.97
CA VAL A 25 6.45 13.96 -5.73
C VAL A 25 5.87 13.50 -7.07
N THR A 26 4.54 13.34 -7.17
CA THR A 26 3.82 12.89 -8.38
C THR A 26 4.31 13.54 -9.69
N PRO A 27 4.57 14.86 -9.79
CA PRO A 27 5.04 15.48 -11.03
C PRO A 27 6.35 14.91 -11.58
N TYR A 28 7.17 14.26 -10.74
CA TYR A 28 8.48 13.73 -11.10
C TYR A 28 8.48 12.22 -11.33
N VAL A 29 7.45 11.52 -10.85
CA VAL A 29 7.43 10.04 -10.80
C VAL A 29 6.22 9.44 -11.50
N ALA A 30 5.26 10.26 -11.95
CA ALA A 30 4.10 9.79 -12.69
C ALA A 30 4.51 9.04 -13.97
N TYR A 31 4.03 7.81 -14.10
CA TYR A 31 4.16 7.03 -15.33
C TYR A 31 2.90 7.21 -16.18
N THR A 32 1.74 6.99 -15.58
CA THR A 32 0.43 7.16 -16.20
C THR A 32 -0.65 7.33 -15.14
N GLN A 33 -1.90 7.59 -15.53
CA GLN A 33 -2.97 7.80 -14.55
C GLN A 33 -3.12 6.61 -13.58
N GLY A 34 -2.91 6.88 -12.30
CA GLY A 34 -2.96 5.90 -11.22
C GLY A 34 -1.75 4.98 -11.11
N VAL A 35 -0.65 5.25 -11.81
CA VAL A 35 0.64 4.53 -11.69
C VAL A 35 1.80 5.50 -11.68
N ASP A 36 2.60 5.39 -10.62
CA ASP A 36 3.81 6.17 -10.41
C ASP A 36 5.01 5.20 -10.28
N LEU A 37 6.19 5.60 -10.77
CA LEU A 37 7.45 4.84 -10.67
C LEU A 37 8.07 4.87 -9.27
N LEU A 38 7.48 5.63 -8.36
CA LEU A 38 7.75 5.64 -6.93
C LEU A 38 6.42 5.98 -6.26
N PHE A 39 5.88 5.11 -5.40
CA PHE A 39 4.56 5.31 -4.81
C PHE A 39 4.60 5.15 -3.28
N LEU A 40 4.82 6.25 -2.57
CA LEU A 40 4.96 6.27 -1.11
C LEU A 40 3.77 5.66 -0.34
N PRO A 41 2.50 5.83 -0.80
CA PRO A 41 1.37 5.25 -0.09
C PRO A 41 1.38 3.72 0.00
N ALA A 42 2.05 3.01 -0.93
CA ALA A 42 2.20 1.55 -0.85
C ALA A 42 2.92 1.12 0.42
N GLY A 43 4.00 1.82 0.78
CA GLY A 43 4.78 1.50 1.98
C GLY A 43 3.99 1.70 3.27
N VAL A 44 3.28 2.81 3.39
CA VAL A 44 2.43 3.06 4.58
C VAL A 44 1.32 2.02 4.68
N LYS A 45 0.69 1.67 3.55
CA LYS A 45 -0.33 0.59 3.48
C LYS A 45 0.26 -0.73 3.98
N LEU A 46 1.44 -1.12 3.51
CA LEU A 46 2.10 -2.36 3.91
C LEU A 46 2.39 -2.37 5.42
N VAL A 47 3.05 -1.33 5.94
CA VAL A 47 3.39 -1.22 7.37
C VAL A 47 2.13 -1.27 8.25
N MET A 48 1.09 -0.52 7.88
CA MET A 48 -0.17 -0.52 8.63
C MET A 48 -0.84 -1.90 8.64
N ILE A 49 -0.82 -2.60 7.52
CA ILE A 49 -1.37 -3.96 7.44
C ILE A 49 -0.53 -4.97 8.24
N MET A 50 0.79 -4.84 8.23
CA MET A 50 1.67 -5.72 9.01
C MET A 50 1.48 -5.52 10.52
N VAL A 51 1.40 -4.27 10.98
CA VAL A 51 1.33 -3.95 12.42
C VAL A 51 -0.11 -4.03 12.96
N ALA A 52 -1.11 -3.57 12.20
CA ALA A 52 -2.50 -3.51 12.65
C ALA A 52 -3.40 -4.59 12.05
N GLY A 53 -2.90 -5.42 11.14
CA GLY A 53 -3.66 -6.50 10.50
C GLY A 53 -4.86 -5.97 9.71
N TRP A 54 -6.01 -6.62 9.87
CA TRP A 54 -7.26 -6.23 9.21
C TRP A 54 -7.71 -4.80 9.55
N ARG A 55 -7.36 -4.28 10.73
CA ARG A 55 -7.68 -2.91 11.15
C ARG A 55 -6.92 -1.90 10.29
N GLY A 56 -5.66 -2.21 9.99
CA GLY A 56 -4.84 -1.43 9.07
C GLY A 56 -5.40 -1.44 7.65
N ALA A 57 -5.85 -2.61 7.19
CA ALA A 57 -6.52 -2.73 5.89
C ALA A 57 -7.78 -1.85 5.83
N VAL A 58 -8.67 -1.91 6.82
CA VAL A 58 -9.88 -1.07 6.85
C VAL A 58 -9.55 0.42 6.83
N GLY A 59 -8.60 0.88 7.66
CA GLY A 59 -8.19 2.28 7.68
C GLY A 59 -7.62 2.75 6.34
N CYS A 60 -6.74 1.96 5.72
CA CYS A 60 -6.17 2.24 4.40
C CYS A 60 -7.24 2.22 3.29
N THR A 61 -8.22 1.32 3.35
CA THR A 61 -9.35 1.29 2.40
C THR A 61 -10.19 2.54 2.50
N LEU A 62 -10.54 2.99 3.71
CA LEU A 62 -11.30 4.21 3.91
C LEU A 62 -10.53 5.45 3.42
N SER A 63 -9.21 5.47 3.66
CA SER A 63 -8.33 6.52 3.18
C SER A 63 -8.35 6.59 1.65
N LEU A 64 -8.07 5.46 0.98
CA LEU A 64 -8.09 5.37 -0.47
C LEU A 64 -9.47 5.76 -1.04
N LEU A 65 -10.55 5.20 -0.49
CA LEU A 65 -11.92 5.51 -0.92
C LEU A 65 -12.22 7.02 -0.84
N SER A 66 -11.79 7.69 0.23
CA SER A 66 -11.98 9.14 0.41
C SER A 66 -11.18 10.01 -0.58
N LEU A 67 -10.24 9.41 -1.30
CA LEU A 67 -9.39 10.04 -2.31
C LEU A 67 -9.72 9.56 -3.73
N SER A 68 -10.42 8.44 -3.88
CA SER A 68 -10.66 7.77 -5.16
C SER A 68 -11.33 8.67 -6.21
N THR A 69 -12.18 9.62 -5.79
CA THR A 69 -12.81 10.59 -6.71
C THR A 69 -11.81 11.59 -7.30
N ARG A 70 -10.67 11.85 -6.64
CA ARG A 70 -9.59 12.68 -7.20
C ARG A 70 -8.89 11.96 -8.34
N PHE A 71 -8.69 10.65 -8.20
CA PHE A 71 -8.04 9.82 -9.22
C PHE A 71 -8.99 9.51 -10.39
N TRP A 72 -10.27 9.33 -10.09
CA TRP A 72 -11.29 8.87 -11.05
C TRP A 72 -12.60 9.65 -10.90
N PRO A 73 -12.65 10.94 -11.29
CA PRO A 73 -13.81 11.82 -11.04
C PRO A 73 -15.10 11.41 -11.76
N GLY A 74 -15.02 10.53 -12.78
CA GLY A 74 -16.17 10.04 -13.54
C GLY A 74 -16.66 8.64 -13.17
N LEU A 75 -15.99 7.93 -12.24
CA LEU A 75 -16.40 6.59 -11.85
C LEU A 75 -17.51 6.63 -10.80
N GLU A 76 -18.50 5.75 -10.95
CA GLU A 76 -19.56 5.61 -9.96
C GLU A 76 -19.01 5.14 -8.60
N PRO A 77 -19.65 5.52 -7.47
CA PRO A 77 -19.16 5.19 -6.13
C PRO A 77 -18.90 3.70 -5.89
N ILE A 78 -19.69 2.81 -6.49
CA ILE A 78 -19.50 1.35 -6.35
C ILE A 78 -18.16 0.90 -6.95
N TRP A 79 -17.76 1.47 -8.09
CA TRP A 79 -16.48 1.17 -8.72
C TRP A 79 -15.33 1.71 -7.88
N LEU A 80 -15.45 2.93 -7.34
CA LEU A 80 -14.45 3.48 -6.42
C LEU A 80 -14.26 2.64 -5.15
N LEU A 81 -15.35 2.10 -4.60
CA LEU A 81 -15.32 1.18 -3.47
C LEU A 81 -14.62 -0.12 -3.86
N LEU A 82 -14.97 -0.72 -5.00
CA LEU A 82 -14.33 -1.94 -5.48
C LEU A 82 -12.83 -1.75 -5.73
N TYR A 83 -12.42 -0.61 -6.30
CA TYR A 83 -11.02 -0.24 -6.47
C TYR A 83 -10.29 -0.19 -5.12
N ALA A 84 -10.85 0.52 -4.13
CA ALA A 84 -10.23 0.67 -2.82
C ALA A 84 -10.13 -0.67 -2.07
N VAL A 85 -11.19 -1.49 -2.13
CA VAL A 85 -11.22 -2.83 -1.52
C VAL A 85 -10.26 -3.77 -2.24
N LEU A 86 -10.20 -3.77 -3.57
CA LEU A 86 -9.28 -4.62 -4.33
C LEU A 86 -7.82 -4.25 -4.05
N SER A 87 -7.48 -2.97 -4.13
CA SER A 87 -6.12 -2.46 -3.95
C SER A 87 -5.59 -2.77 -2.55
N VAL A 88 -6.38 -2.52 -1.50
CA VAL A 88 -5.94 -2.74 -0.13
C VAL A 88 -6.12 -4.20 0.30
N GLY A 89 -7.19 -4.84 -0.16
CA GLY A 89 -7.51 -6.24 0.11
C GLY A 89 -6.48 -7.19 -0.47
N MET A 90 -5.93 -6.91 -1.66
CA MET A 90 -4.85 -7.72 -2.23
C MET A 90 -3.60 -7.68 -1.34
N THR A 91 -3.20 -6.49 -0.87
CA THR A 91 -2.08 -6.35 0.06
C THR A 91 -2.35 -7.06 1.39
N TRP A 92 -3.55 -6.91 1.95
CA TRP A 92 -3.92 -7.60 3.17
C TRP A 92 -3.87 -9.12 3.02
N LEU A 93 -4.37 -9.65 1.91
CA LEU A 93 -4.35 -11.08 1.61
C LEU A 93 -2.92 -11.62 1.53
N VAL A 94 -2.04 -10.96 0.77
CA VAL A 94 -0.63 -11.40 0.61
C VAL A 94 0.10 -11.33 1.95
N VAL A 95 0.02 -10.20 2.65
CA VAL A 95 0.72 -10.00 3.92
C VAL A 95 0.25 -11.01 4.96
N ASN A 96 -1.06 -11.16 5.16
CA ASN A 96 -1.60 -12.10 6.14
C ASN A 96 -1.24 -13.55 5.79
N THR A 97 -1.18 -13.91 4.50
CA THR A 97 -0.76 -15.24 4.07
C THR A 97 0.72 -15.48 4.35
N MET A 98 1.58 -14.52 4.01
CA MET A 98 3.03 -14.62 4.21
C MET A 98 3.41 -14.64 5.69
N LEU A 99 2.78 -13.81 6.53
CA LEU A 99 3.02 -13.81 7.97
C LEU A 99 2.65 -15.16 8.60
N ARG A 100 1.54 -15.78 8.17
CA ARG A 100 1.15 -17.14 8.60
C ARG A 100 2.11 -18.20 8.10
N TYR A 101 2.53 -18.12 6.83
CA TYR A 101 3.49 -19.05 6.23
C TYR A 101 4.86 -19.01 6.95
N ARG A 102 5.28 -17.84 7.40
CA ARG A 102 6.51 -17.63 8.19
C ARG A 102 6.34 -17.89 9.69
N ALA A 103 5.15 -18.31 10.14
CA ALA A 103 4.81 -18.51 11.55
C ALA A 103 5.11 -17.28 12.45
N LEU A 104 4.98 -16.08 11.90
CA LEU A 104 5.22 -14.84 12.63
C LEU A 104 4.00 -14.50 13.49
N GLY A 105 4.25 -14.29 14.79
CA GLY A 105 3.22 -13.90 15.74
C GLY A 105 2.75 -12.44 15.55
N PRO A 106 1.71 -12.01 16.29
CA PRO A 106 1.17 -10.64 16.20
C PRO A 106 2.16 -9.52 16.52
N ALA A 107 3.22 -9.84 17.25
CA ALA A 107 4.30 -8.90 17.59
C ALA A 107 5.38 -8.79 16.50
N LEU A 108 5.29 -9.58 15.42
CA LEU A 108 6.29 -9.66 14.34
C LEU A 108 7.70 -10.01 14.84
N GLU A 109 7.79 -10.68 16.00
CA GLU A 109 9.06 -11.15 16.56
C GLU A 109 9.72 -12.14 15.59
N GLY A 110 11.01 -11.92 15.32
CA GLY A 110 11.78 -12.75 14.38
C GLY A 110 11.63 -12.40 12.91
N LEU A 111 10.87 -11.35 12.56
CA LEU A 111 10.80 -10.85 11.19
C LEU A 111 12.16 -10.31 10.73
N SER A 112 12.75 -10.93 9.72
CA SER A 112 14.02 -10.46 9.15
C SER A 112 13.79 -9.38 8.08
N PHE A 113 14.85 -8.62 7.77
CA PHE A 113 14.84 -7.70 6.64
C PHE A 113 14.50 -8.41 5.32
N TRP A 114 14.99 -9.64 5.13
CA TRP A 114 14.72 -10.40 3.91
C TRP A 114 13.28 -10.90 3.83
N ASP A 115 12.64 -11.19 4.95
CA ASP A 115 11.21 -11.49 4.97
C ASP A 115 10.39 -10.29 4.50
N LEU A 116 10.74 -9.08 4.95
CA LEU A 116 10.11 -7.84 4.49
C LEU A 116 10.24 -7.65 2.98
N VAL A 117 11.45 -7.81 2.43
CA VAL A 117 11.71 -7.70 0.99
C VAL A 117 10.88 -8.72 0.20
N GLN A 118 10.80 -9.96 0.67
CA GLN A 118 10.04 -11.02 -0.01
C GLN A 118 8.53 -10.78 0.06
N ILE A 119 8.02 -10.36 1.22
CA ILE A 119 6.62 -10.00 1.40
C ILE A 119 6.25 -8.86 0.46
N ASP A 120 7.08 -7.81 0.43
CA ASP A 120 6.83 -6.64 -0.42
C ASP A 120 6.91 -7.00 -1.89
N MET A 121 7.96 -7.70 -2.34
CA MET A 121 8.11 -8.10 -3.74
C MET A 121 6.92 -8.94 -4.25
N LEU A 122 6.44 -9.90 -3.44
CA LEU A 122 5.26 -10.68 -3.80
C LEU A 122 3.99 -9.83 -3.78
N ASN A 123 3.84 -8.96 -2.77
CA ASN A 123 2.71 -8.07 -2.63
C ASN A 123 2.59 -7.12 -3.82
N THR A 124 3.64 -6.40 -4.17
CA THR A 124 3.60 -5.36 -5.19
C THR A 124 3.41 -5.96 -6.58
N LEU A 125 3.98 -7.14 -6.85
CA LEU A 125 3.73 -7.86 -8.09
C LEU A 125 2.25 -8.25 -8.24
N LEU A 126 1.68 -8.91 -7.23
CA LEU A 126 0.28 -9.35 -7.30
C LEU A 126 -0.70 -8.17 -7.25
N HIS A 127 -0.37 -7.14 -6.48
CA HIS A 127 -1.13 -5.90 -6.42
C HIS A 127 -1.14 -5.16 -7.76
N GLY A 128 0.04 -4.98 -8.38
CA GLY A 128 0.18 -4.36 -9.68
C GLY A 128 -0.63 -5.07 -10.76
N ILE A 129 -0.59 -6.40 -10.78
CA ILE A 129 -1.43 -7.22 -11.68
C ILE A 129 -2.91 -7.04 -11.37
N ALA A 130 -3.34 -7.17 -10.11
CA ALA A 130 -4.75 -7.09 -9.73
C ALA A 130 -5.38 -5.72 -10.06
N VAL A 131 -4.71 -4.62 -9.68
CA VAL A 131 -5.23 -3.26 -9.91
C VAL A 131 -5.22 -2.90 -11.39
N ASN A 132 -4.20 -3.30 -12.15
CA ASN A 132 -4.21 -3.06 -13.60
C ASN A 132 -5.24 -3.94 -14.32
N SER A 133 -5.57 -5.12 -13.80
CA SER A 133 -6.66 -5.95 -14.33
C SER A 133 -8.00 -5.26 -14.16
N TYR A 134 -8.20 -4.62 -13.01
CA TYR A 134 -9.36 -3.77 -12.76
C TYR A 134 -9.41 -2.55 -13.69
N PHE A 135 -8.29 -1.83 -13.87
CA PHE A 135 -8.24 -0.69 -14.80
C PHE A 135 -8.55 -1.10 -16.25
N TRP A 136 -8.03 -2.25 -16.68
CA TRP A 136 -8.28 -2.78 -18.01
C TRP A 136 -9.74 -3.19 -18.20
N ALA A 137 -10.32 -3.90 -17.23
CA ALA A 137 -11.71 -4.38 -17.30
C ALA A 137 -12.73 -3.24 -17.40
N LEU A 138 -12.43 -2.08 -16.81
CA LEU A 138 -13.29 -0.90 -16.86
C LEU A 138 -12.96 0.06 -18.02
N GLY A 139 -12.01 -0.28 -18.88
CA GLY A 139 -11.59 0.58 -19.98
C GLY A 139 -10.99 1.92 -19.51
N LEU A 140 -10.44 1.96 -18.29
CA LEU A 140 -9.85 3.16 -17.70
C LEU A 140 -8.50 3.54 -18.32
N ARG A 141 -7.99 2.71 -19.24
CA ARG A 141 -6.75 2.95 -19.98
C ARG A 141 -6.99 2.75 -21.47
N SER A 142 -6.77 3.81 -22.24
CA SER A 142 -7.05 3.83 -23.68
C SER A 142 -5.84 3.57 -24.57
N SER A 143 -4.60 3.70 -24.06
CA SER A 143 -3.40 3.69 -24.90
C SER A 143 -2.22 2.81 -24.44
N GLU A 144 -2.21 2.36 -23.18
CA GLU A 144 -1.10 1.54 -22.67
C GLU A 144 -1.41 0.06 -22.72
N SER A 145 -0.36 -0.76 -22.93
CA SER A 145 -0.47 -2.20 -22.79
C SER A 145 -0.44 -2.62 -21.32
N PHE A 146 -1.12 -3.73 -21.01
CA PHE A 146 -1.33 -4.21 -19.65
C PHE A 146 -0.03 -4.45 -18.87
N TRP A 147 0.95 -5.12 -19.49
CA TRP A 147 2.16 -5.59 -18.79
C TRP A 147 3.11 -4.45 -18.36
N PRO A 148 3.46 -3.48 -19.23
CA PRO A 148 4.27 -2.33 -18.81
C PRO A 148 3.64 -1.56 -17.65
N ALA A 149 2.34 -1.33 -17.72
CA ALA A 149 1.55 -0.68 -16.69
C ALA A 149 1.58 -1.43 -15.33
N ALA A 150 1.34 -2.75 -15.37
CA ALA A 150 1.37 -3.59 -14.17
C ALA A 150 2.78 -3.66 -13.55
N LEU A 151 3.82 -3.76 -14.37
CA LEU A 151 5.21 -3.79 -13.92
C LEU A 151 5.67 -2.44 -13.38
N ALA A 152 5.28 -1.33 -14.01
CA ALA A 152 5.56 0.02 -13.53
C ALA A 152 4.92 0.26 -12.16
N MET A 153 3.65 -0.17 -11.96
CA MET A 153 3.00 -0.12 -10.65
C MET A 153 3.73 -0.96 -9.62
N SER A 154 4.05 -2.21 -9.97
CA SER A 154 4.75 -3.13 -9.06
C SER A 154 6.11 -2.56 -8.63
N PHE A 155 6.84 -1.96 -9.57
CA PHE A 155 8.13 -1.32 -9.33
C PHE A 155 7.99 -0.09 -8.43
N GLY A 156 7.06 0.81 -8.74
CA GLY A 156 6.84 2.02 -7.96
C GLY A 156 6.35 1.75 -6.55
N ASP A 157 5.46 0.78 -6.38
CA ASP A 157 5.02 0.32 -5.06
C ASP A 157 6.19 -0.27 -4.27
N PHE A 158 7.05 -1.08 -4.90
CA PHE A 158 8.22 -1.69 -4.24
C PHE A 158 9.23 -0.64 -3.78
N LEU A 159 9.57 0.32 -4.64
CA LEU A 159 10.45 1.43 -4.26
C LEU A 159 9.82 2.30 -3.17
N GLY A 160 8.51 2.58 -3.29
CA GLY A 160 7.77 3.35 -2.30
C GLY A 160 7.77 2.69 -0.93
N THR A 161 7.56 1.37 -0.89
CA THR A 161 7.72 0.58 0.34
C THR A 161 9.14 0.68 0.89
N GLY A 162 10.16 0.51 0.05
CA GLY A 162 11.56 0.61 0.47
C GLY A 162 11.87 1.95 1.16
N VAL A 163 11.42 3.06 0.59
CA VAL A 163 11.58 4.40 1.19
C VAL A 163 10.90 4.48 2.55
N ILE A 164 9.64 4.06 2.66
CA ILE A 164 8.90 4.12 3.93
C ILE A 164 9.54 3.22 4.99
N MET A 165 9.99 2.02 4.63
CA MET A 165 10.65 1.10 5.56
C MET A 165 11.94 1.71 6.11
N LEU A 166 12.75 2.35 5.27
CA LEU A 166 13.94 3.07 5.73
C LEU A 166 13.60 4.21 6.68
N LEU A 167 12.54 4.98 6.41
CA LEU A 167 12.07 6.04 7.30
C LEU A 167 11.59 5.49 8.66
N VAL A 168 10.85 4.38 8.65
CA VAL A 168 10.42 3.70 9.88
C VAL A 168 11.63 3.24 10.70
N LEU A 169 12.63 2.63 10.05
CA LEU A 169 13.86 2.19 10.71
C LEU A 169 14.67 3.36 11.31
N LEU A 170 14.81 4.45 10.56
CA LEU A 170 15.49 5.65 11.04
C LEU A 170 14.77 6.24 12.26
N THR A 171 13.44 6.34 12.19
CA THR A 171 12.62 6.84 13.30
C THR A 171 12.74 5.94 14.53
N ALA A 172 12.69 4.62 14.35
CA ALA A 172 12.86 3.66 15.43
C ALA A 172 14.22 3.79 16.12
N ARG A 173 15.31 4.01 15.36
CA ARG A 173 16.66 4.22 15.91
C ARG A 173 16.77 5.50 16.73
N ILE A 174 16.04 6.56 16.37
CA ILE A 174 16.04 7.83 17.10
C ILE A 174 15.27 7.70 18.42
N ILE A 175 14.13 7.01 18.40
CA ILE A 175 13.23 6.86 19.56
C ILE A 175 13.77 5.84 20.57
N ALA A 176 14.34 4.75 20.09
CA ALA A 176 14.92 3.68 20.89
C ALA A 176 16.39 3.47 20.48
N PRO A 177 17.30 4.39 20.88
CA PRO A 177 18.71 4.22 20.58
C PRO A 177 19.18 2.90 21.17
N VAL A 178 19.76 2.05 20.33
CA VAL A 178 20.35 0.78 20.75
C VAL A 178 21.38 1.09 21.83
N ARG A 179 21.10 0.69 23.07
CA ARG A 179 22.10 0.71 24.14
C ARG A 179 23.16 -0.33 23.75
N THR A 180 24.31 0.16 23.30
CA THR A 180 25.53 -0.64 23.13
C THR A 180 26.04 -1.15 24.47
#